data_AF-A0A1F3VV75-F1
#
_entry.id   AF-A0A1F3VV75-F1
#
_cell.length_a   1.000
_cell.length_b   1.000
_cell.length_c   1.000
_cell.angle_alpha   90.00
_cell.angle_beta   90.00
_cell.angle_gamma   90.00
#
_symmetry.space_group_name_H-M   'P 1'
#
loop_
_entity.id
_entity.type
_entity.pdbx_description
1 polymer ?
#
loop_
_entity_poly.entity_id
_entity_poly.type
_entity_poly.pdbx_seq_one_letter_code
_entity_poly.pdbx_strand_id
1 'polypeptide(L)'
;GVQITASHNPRTDNGFKFYWSDGGLVVSPLDLKFMDLVSAVTTIHKISFDMARSKKLIHSIGQDMDHLYVKAVCGLSLVSSRSTNIVFSPIHGAGSTNVLPVLKKEKFNVMTVPQQIAPDENFPTAFGNLINPEFREVMDLPIQLAEKSGADLALMSDPDADRIGVAVKHALGQSEMRFLNGNEVGIAMVHFVLSRLKEKGELTPARTVIETNVTTSLISEITKSFGLNIVDDLLVGYKFIGDVIKKLPRENDFVIAAEESLGYLRGVFLRDKDASISALTLGELSSWLKDQGKTVVQYLDDIYKEYGYYRNRLKMVELRAGRPGKERIAQVMLKLRAHPPATIAQLSVLEIYDRLEEKMRSPEHYIIGWTGDQVTYYLSADKYTKVTVRPSGNEPVLKYYVQHWSNVSSGDLDSVRTSVDTLAESLEKDIMDYTGILTHSVQVR
;
A
#
# COMPACT_ATOMS: atom_id res chain seq x y z
N GLY A 1 8.52 16.65 -12.59
CA GLY A 1 8.25 15.65 -13.65
C GLY A 1 6.75 15.45 -13.78
N VAL A 2 6.30 15.05 -14.97
CA VAL A 2 4.90 14.65 -15.20
C VAL A 2 4.89 13.19 -15.61
N GLN A 3 4.09 12.38 -14.93
CA GLN A 3 3.85 10.99 -15.28
C GLN A 3 2.39 10.84 -15.71
N ILE A 4 2.17 10.27 -16.89
CA ILE A 4 0.85 10.01 -17.43
C ILE A 4 0.48 8.57 -17.04
N THR A 5 -0.38 8.45 -16.03
CA THR A 5 -0.78 7.18 -15.44
C THR A 5 -2.03 7.37 -14.59
N ALA A 6 -3.00 6.47 -14.72
CA ALA A 6 -4.12 6.34 -13.79
C ALA A 6 -3.84 5.30 -12.68
N SER A 7 -2.61 4.81 -12.57
CA SER A 7 -2.18 3.74 -11.66
C SER A 7 -3.06 2.50 -11.83
N HIS A 8 -3.73 2.09 -10.77
CA HIS A 8 -4.59 0.91 -10.68
C HIS A 8 -6.07 1.19 -10.97
N ASN A 9 -6.42 2.43 -11.36
CA ASN A 9 -7.79 2.78 -11.76
C ASN A 9 -8.18 2.06 -13.07
N PRO A 10 -9.48 1.92 -13.36
CA PRO A 10 -9.95 1.36 -14.63
C PRO A 10 -9.33 2.06 -15.84
N ARG A 11 -9.09 1.30 -16.92
CA ARG A 11 -8.49 1.78 -18.18
C ARG A 11 -9.21 2.96 -18.85
N THR A 12 -10.46 3.22 -18.48
CA THR A 12 -11.24 4.37 -18.97
C THR A 12 -10.80 5.70 -18.38
N ASP A 13 -10.06 5.65 -17.27
CA ASP A 13 -9.55 6.83 -16.60
C ASP A 13 -8.23 7.26 -17.24
N ASN A 14 -8.04 8.58 -17.31
CA ASN A 14 -6.74 9.16 -17.62
C ASN A 14 -6.21 9.82 -16.34
N GLY A 15 -4.91 9.70 -16.10
CA GLY A 15 -4.31 10.19 -14.87
C GLY A 15 -3.03 10.99 -15.13
N PHE A 16 -2.79 11.92 -14.23
CA PHE A 16 -1.70 12.88 -14.28
C PHE A 16 -1.10 13.00 -12.89
N LYS A 17 0.12 12.49 -12.71
CA LYS A 17 0.91 12.66 -11.48
C LYS A 17 1.98 13.72 -11.71
N PHE A 18 2.08 14.68 -10.80
CA PHE A 18 3.07 15.75 -10.84
C PHE A 18 4.06 15.62 -9.69
N TYR A 19 5.32 15.45 -10.06
CA TYR A 19 6.45 15.35 -9.15
C TYR A 19 7.24 16.65 -9.13
N TRP A 20 7.64 17.11 -7.94
CA TRP A 20 8.43 18.31 -7.77
C TRP A 20 9.91 18.08 -8.11
N SER A 21 10.76 19.11 -7.91
CA SER A 21 12.19 19.05 -8.22
C SER A 21 12.97 18.04 -7.38
N ASP A 22 12.40 17.58 -6.27
CA ASP A 22 12.96 16.57 -5.37
C ASP A 22 12.46 15.14 -5.69
N GLY A 23 11.66 14.97 -6.75
CA GLY A 23 11.07 13.69 -7.12
C GLY A 23 9.90 13.25 -6.23
N GLY A 24 9.49 14.05 -5.25
CA GLY A 24 8.31 13.80 -4.43
C GLY A 24 7.05 14.43 -5.00
N LEU A 25 5.89 13.95 -4.56
CA LEU A 25 4.60 14.60 -4.83
C LEU A 25 4.44 15.86 -3.97
N VAL A 26 3.73 16.86 -4.49
CA VAL A 26 3.48 18.10 -3.76
C VAL A 26 2.51 17.91 -2.60
N VAL A 27 2.81 18.54 -1.46
CA VAL A 27 1.96 18.60 -0.26
C VAL A 27 1.59 20.05 0.06
N SER A 28 0.57 20.24 0.91
CA SER A 28 0.16 21.57 1.38
C SER A 28 1.31 22.31 2.07
N PRO A 29 1.47 23.63 1.83
CA PRO A 29 0.59 24.51 1.03
C PRO A 29 0.98 24.63 -0.46
N LEU A 30 1.96 23.86 -0.95
CA LEU A 30 2.44 23.99 -2.33
C LEU A 30 1.44 23.43 -3.35
N ASP A 31 0.70 22.38 -2.99
CA ASP A 31 -0.37 21.82 -3.82
C ASP A 31 -1.48 22.84 -4.10
N LEU A 32 -1.92 23.60 -3.10
CA LEU A 32 -2.91 24.67 -3.23
C LEU A 32 -2.42 25.76 -4.18
N LYS A 33 -1.18 26.24 -4.00
CA LYS A 33 -0.58 27.24 -4.90
C LYS A 33 -0.50 26.74 -6.34
N PHE A 34 -0.16 25.47 -6.52
CA PHE A 34 -0.15 24.85 -7.85
C PHE A 34 -1.55 24.81 -8.47
N MET A 35 -2.58 24.45 -7.69
CA MET A 35 -3.97 24.43 -8.17
C MET A 35 -4.49 25.84 -8.50
N ASP A 36 -4.11 26.85 -7.73
CA ASP A 36 -4.42 28.25 -8.04
C ASP A 36 -3.82 28.66 -9.39
N LEU A 37 -2.56 28.31 -9.63
CA LEU A 37 -1.89 28.58 -10.91
C LEU A 37 -2.58 27.86 -12.08
N VAL A 38 -2.93 26.58 -11.91
CA VAL A 38 -3.65 25.80 -12.93
C VAL A 38 -5.00 26.44 -13.24
N SER A 39 -5.74 26.87 -12.21
CA SER A 39 -7.06 27.48 -12.34
C SER A 39 -7.01 28.87 -12.99
N ALA A 40 -5.88 29.57 -12.85
CA ALA A 40 -5.64 30.88 -13.44
C ALA A 40 -5.13 30.84 -14.89
N VAL A 41 -4.85 29.67 -15.47
CA VAL A 41 -4.38 29.56 -16.87
C VAL A 41 -5.48 30.02 -17.83
N THR A 42 -5.27 31.15 -18.48
CA THR A 42 -6.17 31.69 -19.52
C THR A 42 -5.70 31.36 -20.95
N THR A 43 -4.42 31.05 -21.12
CA THR A 43 -3.81 30.79 -22.44
C THR A 43 -2.81 29.64 -22.35
N ILE A 44 -2.89 28.70 -23.29
CA ILE A 44 -1.92 27.60 -23.44
C ILE A 44 -1.09 27.87 -24.70
N HIS A 45 0.18 28.24 -24.51
CA HIS A 45 1.13 28.39 -25.60
C HIS A 45 1.54 27.02 -26.13
N LYS A 46 1.43 26.82 -27.45
CA LYS A 46 1.76 25.56 -28.13
C LYS A 46 2.84 25.82 -29.18
N ILE A 47 3.73 24.85 -29.37
CA ILE A 47 4.66 24.77 -30.49
C ILE A 47 4.47 23.41 -31.17
N SER A 48 4.79 23.30 -32.46
CA SER A 48 4.76 22.00 -33.12
C SER A 48 5.89 21.10 -32.58
N PHE A 49 5.66 19.79 -32.62
CA PHE A 49 6.65 18.80 -32.22
C PHE A 49 7.96 18.94 -33.02
N ASP A 50 7.86 19.17 -34.33
CA ASP A 50 9.03 19.40 -35.19
C ASP A 50 9.79 20.66 -34.81
N MET A 51 9.09 21.74 -34.46
CA MET A 51 9.72 22.96 -33.97
C MET A 51 10.44 22.70 -32.64
N ALA A 52 9.79 22.01 -31.69
CA ALA A 52 10.40 21.63 -30.41
C ALA A 52 11.68 20.81 -30.61
N ARG A 53 11.66 19.85 -31.55
CA ARG A 53 12.81 19.04 -31.94
C ARG A 53 13.92 19.88 -32.56
N SER A 54 13.60 20.77 -33.50
CA SER A 54 14.59 21.67 -34.13
C SER A 54 15.27 22.60 -33.13
N LYS A 55 14.53 23.05 -32.11
CA LYS A 55 15.02 23.87 -30.99
C LYS A 55 15.73 23.06 -29.90
N LYS A 56 15.88 21.74 -30.07
CA LYS A 56 16.49 20.83 -29.09
C LYS A 56 15.84 20.91 -27.69
N LEU A 57 14.52 21.08 -27.64
CA LEU A 57 13.75 21.10 -26.38
C LEU A 57 13.32 19.69 -25.93
N ILE A 58 13.46 18.70 -26.81
CA ILE A 58 13.08 17.30 -26.55
C ILE A 58 14.36 16.49 -26.34
N HIS A 59 14.48 15.88 -25.16
CA HIS A 59 15.55 14.96 -24.82
C HIS A 59 14.92 13.61 -24.46
N SER A 60 15.22 12.58 -25.24
CA SER A 60 14.81 11.21 -24.91
C SER A 60 15.67 10.67 -23.78
N ILE A 61 15.04 10.21 -22.72
CA ILE A 61 15.69 9.43 -21.67
C ILE A 61 15.71 7.97 -22.15
N GLY A 62 16.90 7.37 -22.23
CA GLY A 62 17.10 6.02 -22.73
C GLY A 62 17.58 5.05 -21.65
N GLN A 63 18.04 3.87 -22.10
CA GLN A 63 18.43 2.74 -21.26
C GLN A 63 19.51 3.04 -20.21
N ASP A 64 20.30 4.11 -20.38
CA ASP A 64 21.28 4.53 -19.38
C ASP A 64 20.63 4.87 -18.04
N MET A 65 19.45 5.50 -18.05
CA MET A 65 18.70 5.75 -16.82
C MET A 65 18.08 4.48 -16.26
N ASP A 66 17.59 3.57 -17.11
CA ASP A 66 17.08 2.26 -16.66
C ASP A 66 18.19 1.48 -15.95
N HIS A 67 19.41 1.48 -16.49
CA HIS A 67 20.57 0.84 -15.86
C HIS A 67 20.94 1.47 -14.52
N LEU A 68 20.89 2.80 -14.40
CA LEU A 68 21.13 3.49 -13.13
C LEU A 68 20.07 3.15 -12.09
N TYR A 69 18.80 3.13 -12.49
CA TYR A 69 17.68 2.72 -11.63
C TYR A 69 17.83 1.27 -11.17
N VAL A 70 18.02 0.32 -12.10
CA VAL A 70 18.18 -1.11 -11.77
C VAL A 70 19.37 -1.29 -10.83
N LYS A 71 20.51 -0.61 -11.09
CA LYS A 71 21.68 -0.67 -10.21
C LYS A 71 21.38 -0.12 -8.81
N ALA A 72 20.64 0.97 -8.69
CA ALA A 72 20.27 1.55 -7.41
C ALA A 72 19.37 0.60 -6.60
N VAL A 73 18.36 -0.01 -7.24
CA VAL A 73 17.50 -1.01 -6.59
C VAL A 73 18.30 -2.25 -6.18
N CYS A 74 19.13 -2.80 -7.08
CA CYS A 74 19.99 -3.96 -6.77
C CYS A 74 20.94 -3.68 -5.60
N GLY A 75 21.42 -2.44 -5.47
CA GLY A 75 22.26 -1.99 -4.35
C GLY A 75 21.58 -2.07 -2.98
N LEU A 76 20.26 -2.28 -2.93
CA LEU A 76 19.51 -2.49 -1.70
C LEU A 76 19.51 -3.95 -1.22
N SER A 77 20.12 -4.89 -1.95
CA SER A 77 20.13 -6.32 -1.60
C SER A 77 20.66 -6.56 -0.18
N LEU A 78 19.93 -7.34 0.61
CA LEU A 78 20.25 -7.63 2.01
C LEU A 78 20.95 -8.96 2.20
N VAL A 79 20.66 -9.96 1.34
CA VAL A 79 21.20 -11.33 1.45
C VAL A 79 21.62 -11.84 0.08
N SER A 80 22.51 -12.83 0.04
CA SER A 80 22.98 -13.43 -1.23
C SER A 80 22.06 -14.53 -1.77
N SER A 81 21.11 -15.04 -0.99
CA SER A 81 20.27 -16.16 -1.39
C SER A 81 19.26 -15.78 -2.48
N ARG A 82 19.14 -16.64 -3.49
CA ARG A 82 18.22 -16.53 -4.65
C ARG A 82 17.50 -17.86 -4.91
N SER A 83 17.32 -18.68 -3.88
CA SER A 83 16.77 -20.04 -3.99
C SER A 83 15.28 -20.10 -4.28
N THR A 84 14.56 -18.99 -4.11
CA THR A 84 13.12 -18.91 -4.39
C THR A 84 12.82 -18.97 -5.88
N ASN A 85 11.75 -19.69 -6.24
CA ASN A 85 11.17 -19.67 -7.58
C ASN A 85 10.03 -18.66 -7.61
N ILE A 86 10.12 -17.69 -8.52
CA ILE A 86 9.18 -16.56 -8.61
C ILE A 86 8.32 -16.71 -9.86
N VAL A 87 7.01 -16.54 -9.71
CA VAL A 87 6.12 -16.16 -10.81
C VAL A 87 5.88 -14.66 -10.76
N PHE A 88 6.05 -13.97 -11.88
CA PHE A 88 5.82 -12.52 -11.98
C PHE A 88 4.84 -12.17 -13.10
N SER A 89 3.97 -11.21 -12.83
CA SER A 89 3.10 -10.59 -13.83
C SER A 89 3.14 -9.06 -13.72
N PRO A 90 3.33 -8.33 -14.82
CA PRO A 90 3.19 -6.88 -14.83
C PRO A 90 1.78 -6.42 -15.17
N ILE A 91 0.81 -7.34 -15.34
CA ILE A 91 -0.54 -7.07 -15.86
C ILE A 91 -0.54 -6.11 -17.05
N HIS A 92 0.23 -6.40 -18.10
CA HIS A 92 0.38 -5.55 -19.29
C HIS A 92 0.98 -4.15 -19.03
N GLY A 93 1.51 -3.90 -17.84
CA GLY A 93 2.05 -2.61 -17.41
C GLY A 93 3.57 -2.47 -17.47
N ALA A 94 4.04 -1.39 -16.85
CA ALA A 94 5.44 -0.98 -16.78
C ALA A 94 6.32 -1.95 -15.99
N GLY A 95 5.74 -2.85 -15.18
CA GLY A 95 6.45 -3.91 -14.44
C GLY A 95 7.42 -4.74 -15.29
N SER A 96 7.13 -4.86 -16.60
CA SER A 96 7.98 -5.56 -17.57
C SER A 96 9.34 -4.87 -17.81
N THR A 97 9.43 -3.55 -17.61
CA THR A 97 10.62 -2.74 -17.89
C THR A 97 11.36 -2.28 -16.64
N ASN A 98 10.78 -2.41 -15.43
CA ASN A 98 11.45 -2.06 -14.17
C ASN A 98 11.60 -3.27 -13.21
N VAL A 99 10.52 -3.96 -12.85
CA VAL A 99 10.54 -5.06 -11.88
C VAL A 99 11.26 -6.29 -12.43
N LEU A 100 10.88 -6.74 -13.63
CA LEU A 100 11.45 -7.95 -14.24
C LEU A 100 12.97 -7.82 -14.49
N PRO A 101 13.50 -6.68 -14.99
CA PRO A 101 14.94 -6.48 -15.10
C PRO A 101 15.67 -6.56 -13.75
N VAL A 102 15.12 -6.02 -12.66
CA VAL A 102 15.72 -6.15 -11.32
C VAL A 102 15.79 -7.62 -10.89
N LEU A 103 14.68 -8.36 -11.00
CA LEU A 103 14.66 -9.79 -10.65
C LEU A 103 15.68 -10.61 -11.46
N LYS A 104 15.78 -10.36 -12.77
CA LYS A 104 16.76 -11.02 -13.65
C LYS A 104 18.19 -10.61 -13.33
N LYS A 105 18.44 -9.33 -13.07
CA LYS A 105 19.78 -8.80 -12.74
C LYS A 105 20.33 -9.42 -11.46
N GLU A 106 19.45 -9.58 -10.48
CA GLU A 106 19.73 -10.23 -9.19
C GLU A 106 19.72 -11.77 -9.27
N LYS A 107 19.55 -12.34 -10.47
CA LYS A 107 19.65 -13.78 -10.76
C LYS A 107 18.60 -14.64 -10.04
N PHE A 108 17.42 -14.09 -9.75
CA PHE A 108 16.29 -14.90 -9.30
C PHE A 108 15.80 -15.82 -10.43
N ASN A 109 15.33 -17.01 -10.08
CA ASN A 109 14.61 -17.86 -11.02
C ASN A 109 13.18 -17.35 -11.18
N VAL A 110 12.91 -16.64 -12.29
CA VAL A 110 11.63 -15.98 -12.54
C VAL A 110 10.94 -16.53 -13.79
N MET A 111 9.68 -16.94 -13.62
CA MET A 111 8.75 -17.26 -14.69
C MET A 111 7.74 -16.13 -14.84
N THR A 112 7.49 -15.68 -16.06
CA THR A 112 6.48 -14.64 -16.33
C THR A 112 5.16 -15.26 -16.73
N VAL A 113 4.03 -14.65 -16.35
CA VAL A 113 2.71 -15.02 -16.87
C VAL A 113 2.64 -14.66 -18.35
N PRO A 114 2.64 -15.64 -19.30
CA PRO A 114 2.77 -15.32 -20.72
C PRO A 114 1.63 -14.46 -21.27
N GLN A 115 0.43 -14.60 -20.71
CA GLN A 115 -0.76 -13.85 -21.11
C GLN A 115 -0.69 -12.36 -20.72
N GLN A 116 0.19 -11.98 -19.79
CA GLN A 116 0.20 -10.66 -19.15
C GLN A 116 1.51 -9.90 -19.33
N ILE A 117 2.49 -10.46 -20.05
CA ILE A 117 3.83 -9.87 -20.17
C ILE A 117 3.92 -8.75 -21.22
N ALA A 118 3.14 -8.84 -22.30
CA ALA A 118 3.15 -7.86 -23.38
C ALA A 118 2.34 -6.62 -22.97
N PRO A 119 2.88 -5.39 -23.16
CA PRO A 119 2.12 -4.18 -22.89
C PRO A 119 0.85 -4.09 -23.75
N ASP A 120 -0.26 -3.72 -23.13
CA ASP A 120 -1.57 -3.56 -23.77
C ASP A 120 -2.42 -2.59 -22.94
N GLU A 121 -2.77 -1.44 -23.50
CA GLU A 121 -3.55 -0.40 -22.83
C GLU A 121 -4.99 -0.82 -22.50
N ASN A 122 -5.47 -1.92 -23.09
CA ASN A 122 -6.81 -2.44 -22.83
C ASN A 122 -6.86 -3.42 -21.67
N PHE A 123 -5.72 -3.84 -21.13
CA PHE A 123 -5.61 -4.81 -20.04
C PHE A 123 -6.54 -6.04 -20.26
N PRO A 124 -6.38 -6.79 -21.36
CA PRO A 124 -7.36 -7.79 -21.82
C PRO A 124 -7.57 -8.97 -20.86
N THR A 125 -6.67 -9.15 -19.89
CA THR A 125 -6.74 -10.16 -18.84
C THR A 125 -7.25 -9.62 -17.50
N ALA A 126 -7.65 -8.35 -17.43
CA ALA A 126 -8.20 -7.76 -16.23
C ALA A 126 -9.46 -8.51 -15.78
N PHE A 127 -9.57 -8.77 -14.48
CA PHE A 127 -10.78 -9.36 -13.93
C PHE A 127 -11.89 -8.30 -13.93
N GLY A 128 -12.76 -8.36 -14.96
CA GLY A 128 -13.71 -7.29 -15.25
C GLY A 128 -12.99 -6.00 -15.67
N ASN A 129 -12.96 -5.01 -14.78
CA ASN A 129 -12.23 -3.74 -14.97
C ASN A 129 -11.16 -3.52 -13.89
N LEU A 130 -10.87 -4.54 -13.06
CA LEU A 130 -9.95 -4.42 -11.94
C LEU A 130 -8.53 -4.75 -12.40
N ILE A 131 -7.61 -3.81 -12.15
CA ILE A 131 -6.17 -3.96 -12.38
C ILE A 131 -5.35 -3.62 -11.12
N ASN A 132 -6.03 -3.47 -9.98
CA ASN A 132 -5.39 -3.30 -8.68
C ASN A 132 -5.04 -4.67 -8.07
N PRO A 133 -3.75 -4.99 -7.88
CA PRO A 133 -3.33 -6.29 -7.33
C PRO A 133 -3.64 -6.45 -5.83
N GLU A 134 -4.31 -5.49 -5.20
CA GLU A 134 -4.93 -5.59 -3.87
C GLU A 134 -6.14 -6.54 -3.85
N PHE A 135 -6.80 -6.73 -5.00
CA PHE A 135 -7.88 -7.69 -5.17
C PHE A 135 -7.32 -9.06 -5.53
N ARG A 136 -7.71 -10.09 -4.76
CA ARG A 136 -7.22 -11.46 -4.94
C ARG A 136 -7.50 -12.00 -6.35
N GLU A 137 -8.64 -11.65 -6.93
CA GLU A 137 -9.08 -12.07 -8.26
C GLU A 137 -8.14 -11.57 -9.36
N VAL A 138 -7.50 -10.41 -9.17
CA VAL A 138 -6.52 -9.87 -10.11
C VAL A 138 -5.23 -10.70 -10.09
N MET A 139 -4.93 -11.35 -8.95
CA MET A 139 -3.77 -12.24 -8.77
C MET A 139 -4.01 -13.69 -9.24
N ASP A 140 -5.19 -14.04 -9.76
CA ASP A 140 -5.52 -15.45 -10.04
C ASP A 140 -4.56 -16.09 -11.06
N LEU A 141 -4.20 -15.40 -12.15
CA LEU A 141 -3.28 -15.94 -13.16
C LEU A 141 -1.86 -16.23 -12.63
N PRO A 142 -1.16 -15.30 -11.94
CA PRO A 142 0.14 -15.62 -11.36
C PRO A 142 0.04 -16.67 -10.24
N ILE A 143 -1.04 -16.70 -9.46
CA ILE A 143 -1.27 -17.74 -8.44
C ILE A 143 -1.37 -19.12 -9.10
N GLN A 144 -2.24 -19.29 -10.09
CA GLN A 144 -2.43 -20.58 -10.78
C GLN A 144 -1.13 -21.06 -11.44
N LEU A 145 -0.36 -20.14 -12.03
CA LEU A 145 0.94 -20.49 -12.60
C LEU A 145 1.94 -20.91 -11.52
N ALA A 146 1.93 -20.26 -10.35
CA ALA A 146 2.79 -20.62 -9.23
C ALA A 146 2.44 -22.01 -8.68
N GLU A 147 1.17 -22.30 -8.47
CA GLU A 147 0.69 -23.61 -8.02
C GLU A 147 1.09 -24.72 -9.01
N LYS A 148 0.88 -24.49 -10.31
CA LYS A 148 1.22 -25.45 -11.38
C LYS A 148 2.71 -25.70 -11.53
N SER A 149 3.54 -24.66 -11.33
CA SER A 149 4.99 -24.74 -11.51
C SER A 149 5.75 -25.05 -10.23
N GLY A 150 5.06 -25.14 -9.09
CA GLY A 150 5.68 -25.32 -7.78
C GLY A 150 6.49 -24.12 -7.30
N ALA A 151 6.18 -22.92 -7.81
CA ALA A 151 6.85 -21.69 -7.38
C ALA A 151 6.59 -21.40 -5.90
N ASP A 152 7.46 -20.61 -5.28
CA ASP A 152 7.38 -20.28 -3.86
C ASP A 152 6.70 -18.92 -3.63
N LEU A 153 6.75 -18.06 -4.65
CA LEU A 153 6.29 -16.69 -4.62
C LEU A 153 5.62 -16.33 -5.94
N ALA A 154 4.42 -15.74 -5.87
CA ALA A 154 3.73 -15.13 -7.00
C ALA A 154 3.62 -13.62 -6.75
N LEU A 155 4.10 -12.83 -7.70
CA LEU A 155 4.14 -11.38 -7.63
C LEU A 155 3.39 -10.77 -8.80
N MET A 156 2.68 -9.67 -8.55
CA MET A 156 2.12 -8.83 -9.61
C MET A 156 2.34 -7.36 -9.31
N SER A 157 2.89 -6.60 -10.24
CA SER A 157 2.90 -5.15 -10.13
C SER A 157 1.60 -4.57 -10.68
N ASP A 158 1.16 -3.41 -10.18
CA ASP A 158 0.12 -2.64 -10.84
C ASP A 158 0.66 -1.98 -12.15
N PRO A 159 -0.19 -1.33 -12.96
CA PRO A 159 0.19 -0.88 -14.31
C PRO A 159 1.38 0.10 -14.37
N ASP A 160 1.52 1.01 -13.41
CA ASP A 160 2.69 1.90 -13.31
C ASP A 160 3.78 1.38 -12.37
N ALA A 161 3.60 0.17 -11.85
CA ALA A 161 4.55 -0.56 -11.03
C ALA A 161 5.00 0.18 -9.77
N ASP A 162 4.06 0.89 -9.14
CA ASP A 162 4.25 1.49 -7.82
C ASP A 162 3.77 0.55 -6.68
N ARG A 163 2.87 -0.39 -6.97
CA ARG A 163 2.37 -1.40 -6.02
C ARG A 163 2.76 -2.82 -6.38
N ILE A 164 2.74 -3.72 -5.39
CA ILE A 164 2.94 -5.15 -5.62
C ILE A 164 1.95 -6.03 -4.85
N GLY A 165 1.17 -6.83 -5.57
CA GLY A 165 0.40 -7.94 -5.00
C GLY A 165 1.25 -9.17 -4.82
N VAL A 166 0.97 -9.93 -3.76
CA VAL A 166 1.82 -11.03 -3.31
C VAL A 166 0.98 -12.23 -2.91
N ALA A 167 1.35 -13.39 -3.43
CA ALA A 167 0.94 -14.67 -2.87
C ALA A 167 2.16 -15.55 -2.61
N VAL A 168 2.12 -16.29 -1.51
CA VAL A 168 3.24 -17.09 -1.01
C VAL A 168 2.82 -18.54 -0.85
N LYS A 169 3.76 -19.47 -0.99
CA LYS A 169 3.49 -20.89 -0.71
C LYS A 169 2.98 -21.07 0.73
N HIS A 170 1.83 -21.72 0.89
CA HIS A 170 1.17 -21.86 2.19
C HIS A 170 2.02 -22.74 3.13
N ALA A 171 2.33 -23.95 2.70
CA ALA A 171 3.19 -24.88 3.41
C ALA A 171 4.17 -25.59 2.47
N LEU A 172 5.29 -26.06 3.02
CA LEU A 172 6.28 -26.80 2.24
C LEU A 172 5.70 -28.10 1.68
N GLY A 173 6.06 -28.42 0.43
CA GLY A 173 5.57 -29.62 -0.25
C GLY A 173 4.13 -29.53 -0.76
N GLN A 174 3.40 -28.45 -0.48
CA GLN A 174 2.07 -28.19 -1.03
C GLN A 174 2.16 -27.20 -2.21
N SER A 175 1.20 -27.30 -3.13
CA SER A 175 1.07 -26.36 -4.25
C SER A 175 0.32 -25.09 -3.85
N GLU A 176 -0.55 -25.15 -2.86
CA GLU A 176 -1.43 -24.05 -2.47
C GLU A 176 -0.68 -22.76 -2.14
N MET A 177 -1.16 -21.66 -2.72
CA MET A 177 -0.64 -20.32 -2.49
C MET A 177 -1.62 -19.51 -1.62
N ARG A 178 -1.10 -18.87 -0.57
CA ARG A 178 -1.84 -17.90 0.25
C ARG A 178 -1.59 -16.49 -0.28
N PHE A 179 -2.65 -15.81 -0.69
CA PHE A 179 -2.62 -14.36 -0.95
C PHE A 179 -2.41 -13.60 0.36
N LEU A 180 -1.53 -12.61 0.33
CA LEU A 180 -1.24 -11.74 1.48
C LEU A 180 -1.82 -10.35 1.24
N ASN A 181 -2.48 -9.79 2.24
CA ASN A 181 -2.87 -8.39 2.19
C ASN A 181 -1.67 -7.46 2.41
N GLY A 182 -1.81 -6.17 2.12
CA GLY A 182 -0.68 -5.24 2.19
C GLY A 182 -0.13 -4.99 3.59
N ASN A 183 -0.92 -5.20 4.66
CA ASN A 183 -0.39 -5.17 6.01
C ASN A 183 0.51 -6.39 6.27
N GLU A 184 0.10 -7.60 5.89
CA GLU A 184 0.92 -8.82 6.03
C GLU A 184 2.24 -8.72 5.24
N VAL A 185 2.18 -8.21 4.00
CA VAL A 185 3.37 -7.96 3.18
C VAL A 185 4.28 -6.93 3.85
N GLY A 186 3.72 -5.81 4.35
CA GLY A 186 4.45 -4.78 5.07
C GLY A 186 5.13 -5.30 6.33
N ILE A 187 4.42 -6.06 7.17
CA ILE A 187 4.95 -6.70 8.39
C ILE A 187 6.14 -7.59 8.04
N ALA A 188 5.97 -8.49 7.08
CA ALA A 188 7.01 -9.44 6.69
C ALA A 188 8.25 -8.72 6.15
N MET A 189 8.06 -7.71 5.29
CA MET A 189 9.15 -6.92 4.73
C MET A 189 9.88 -6.09 5.79
N VAL A 190 9.15 -5.32 6.62
CA VAL A 190 9.76 -4.49 7.66
C VAL A 190 10.57 -5.35 8.63
N HIS A 191 9.95 -6.41 9.19
CA HIS A 191 10.64 -7.28 10.13
C HIS A 191 11.88 -7.94 9.52
N PHE A 192 11.81 -8.39 8.27
CA PHE A 192 12.96 -8.96 7.57
C PHE A 192 14.09 -7.94 7.38
N VAL A 193 13.77 -6.73 6.90
CA VAL A 193 14.76 -5.66 6.71
C VAL A 193 15.43 -5.31 8.02
N LEU A 194 14.67 -5.08 9.09
CA LEU A 194 15.22 -4.74 10.40
C LEU A 194 16.09 -5.88 10.95
N SER A 195 15.64 -7.13 10.82
CA SER A 195 16.40 -8.32 11.22
C SER A 195 17.77 -8.40 10.53
N ARG A 196 17.80 -8.22 9.20
CA ARG A 196 19.05 -8.28 8.42
C ARG A 196 19.99 -7.11 8.73
N LEU A 197 19.46 -5.92 8.92
CA LEU A 197 20.27 -4.76 9.31
C LEU A 197 20.82 -4.90 10.74
N LYS A 198 20.05 -5.50 11.66
CA LYS A 198 20.50 -5.79 13.02
C LYS A 198 21.68 -6.76 13.02
N GLU A 199 21.60 -7.84 12.24
CA GLU A 199 22.68 -8.82 12.09
C GLU A 199 23.96 -8.21 11.50
N LYS A 200 23.82 -7.22 10.59
CA LYS A 200 24.95 -6.47 10.04
C LYS A 200 25.50 -5.38 10.96
N GLY A 201 24.86 -5.11 12.10
CA GLY A 201 25.25 -4.03 13.00
C GLY A 201 24.95 -2.63 12.44
N GLU A 202 24.00 -2.50 11.51
CA GLU A 202 23.68 -1.26 10.80
C GLU A 202 22.49 -0.50 11.39
N LEU A 203 21.90 -0.99 12.48
CA LEU A 203 20.82 -0.30 13.18
C LEU A 203 21.38 0.72 14.17
N THR A 204 20.84 1.93 14.11
CA THR A 204 21.10 2.97 15.12
C THR A 204 19.77 3.61 15.51
N PRO A 205 19.61 4.14 16.73
CA PRO A 205 18.35 4.75 17.18
C PRO A 205 17.89 5.95 16.34
N ALA A 206 18.80 6.57 15.56
CA ALA A 206 18.45 7.65 14.64
C ALA A 206 17.68 7.17 13.41
N ARG A 207 17.74 5.86 13.08
CA ARG A 207 17.07 5.33 11.90
C ARG A 207 15.55 5.29 12.11
N THR A 208 14.82 5.51 11.03
CA THR A 208 13.38 5.75 11.02
C THR A 208 12.66 4.81 10.05
N VAL A 209 11.64 4.13 10.55
CA VAL A 209 10.59 3.48 9.76
C VAL A 209 9.41 4.43 9.65
N ILE A 210 8.71 4.43 8.52
CA ILE A 210 7.60 5.33 8.25
C ILE A 210 6.38 4.52 7.77
N GLU A 211 5.21 4.79 8.31
CA GLU A 211 3.96 4.23 7.82
C GLU A 211 2.79 5.23 7.92
N THR A 212 1.63 4.83 7.42
CA THR A 212 0.40 5.62 7.55
C THR A 212 -0.47 5.13 8.70
N ASN A 213 -1.37 5.99 9.16
CA ASN A 213 -2.19 5.78 10.35
C ASN A 213 -3.19 4.60 10.29
N VAL A 214 -3.49 4.12 9.08
CA VAL A 214 -4.36 2.95 8.82
C VAL A 214 -3.56 1.71 8.44
N THR A 215 -2.24 1.84 8.29
CA THR A 215 -1.32 0.71 8.26
C THR A 215 -1.24 0.09 9.66
N THR A 216 -0.94 -1.21 9.71
CA THR A 216 -1.00 -2.02 10.93
C THR A 216 -0.05 -1.53 12.01
N SER A 217 -0.57 -1.30 13.22
CA SER A 217 0.23 -0.88 14.37
C SER A 217 1.29 -1.89 14.79
N LEU A 218 1.25 -3.13 14.26
CA LEU A 218 2.30 -4.12 14.47
C LEU A 218 3.66 -3.65 13.92
N ILE A 219 3.69 -2.89 12.82
CA ILE A 219 4.95 -2.34 12.29
C ILE A 219 5.56 -1.35 13.28
N SER A 220 4.76 -0.53 13.96
CA SER A 220 5.25 0.33 15.05
C SER A 220 5.86 -0.47 16.19
N GLU A 221 5.21 -1.55 16.62
CA GLU A 221 5.71 -2.38 17.73
C GLU A 221 7.00 -3.12 17.37
N ILE A 222 7.08 -3.66 16.14
CA ILE A 222 8.31 -4.23 15.60
C ILE A 222 9.40 -3.15 15.57
N THR A 223 9.12 -1.96 15.05
CA THR A 223 10.14 -0.90 14.94
C THR A 223 10.69 -0.50 16.30
N LYS A 224 9.81 -0.36 17.30
CA LYS A 224 10.20 -0.03 18.69
C LYS A 224 11.02 -1.15 19.34
N SER A 225 10.69 -2.43 19.11
CA SER A 225 11.47 -3.55 19.67
C SER A 225 12.90 -3.62 19.12
N PHE A 226 13.12 -3.11 17.90
CA PHE A 226 14.43 -2.94 17.30
C PHE A 226 15.15 -1.64 17.73
N GLY A 227 14.53 -0.82 18.58
CA GLY A 227 15.10 0.41 19.12
C GLY A 227 15.22 1.56 18.13
N LEU A 228 14.33 1.62 17.12
CA LEU A 228 14.34 2.62 16.05
C LEU A 228 13.22 3.66 16.23
N ASN A 229 13.34 4.79 15.52
CA ASN A 229 12.28 5.76 15.41
C ASN A 229 11.16 5.25 14.49
N ILE A 230 9.92 5.61 14.81
CA ILE A 230 8.75 5.34 13.98
C ILE A 230 8.00 6.65 13.70
N VAL A 231 7.54 6.81 12.46
CA VAL A 231 6.56 7.83 12.08
C VAL A 231 5.35 7.09 11.53
N ASP A 232 4.32 6.91 12.36
CA ASP A 232 3.14 6.06 12.06
C ASP A 232 1.81 6.83 12.03
N ASP A 233 1.82 8.13 12.35
CA ASP A 233 0.62 8.96 12.42
C ASP A 233 0.36 9.78 11.12
N LEU A 234 0.80 9.29 9.96
CA LEU A 234 0.62 9.99 8.68
C LEU A 234 -0.75 9.73 8.04
N LEU A 235 -1.25 10.71 7.28
CA LEU A 235 -2.40 10.50 6.40
C LEU A 235 -2.04 9.53 5.27
N VAL A 236 -3.03 8.76 4.82
CA VAL A 236 -2.90 7.90 3.62
C VAL A 236 -2.46 8.73 2.42
N GLY A 237 -1.43 8.24 1.72
CA GLY A 237 -0.86 8.85 0.53
C GLY A 237 0.64 9.05 0.66
N TYR A 238 1.39 8.41 -0.23
CA TYR A 238 2.85 8.44 -0.23
C TYR A 238 3.49 9.83 -0.36
N LYS A 239 2.73 10.86 -0.78
CA LYS A 239 3.18 12.25 -0.72
C LYS A 239 3.62 12.68 0.68
N PHE A 240 2.93 12.20 1.73
CA PHE A 240 3.28 12.51 3.12
C PHE A 240 4.51 11.74 3.57
N ILE A 241 4.65 10.48 3.15
CA ILE A 241 5.85 9.67 3.40
C ILE A 241 7.07 10.33 2.73
N GLY A 242 6.96 10.72 1.45
CA GLY A 242 8.03 11.40 0.72
C GLY A 242 8.44 12.75 1.35
N ASP A 243 7.47 13.51 1.87
CA ASP A 243 7.72 14.75 2.61
C ASP A 243 8.45 14.52 3.94
N VAL A 244 8.13 13.44 4.67
CA VAL A 244 8.88 13.04 5.87
C VAL A 244 10.30 12.63 5.50
N ILE A 245 10.49 11.78 4.49
CA ILE A 245 11.84 11.34 4.03
C ILE A 245 12.70 12.56 3.69
N LYS A 246 12.15 13.55 3.00
CA LYS A 246 12.83 14.80 2.65
C LYS A 246 13.28 15.60 3.88
N LYS A 247 12.52 15.54 4.98
CA LYS A 247 12.76 16.30 6.21
C LYS A 247 13.65 15.56 7.22
N LEU A 248 14.01 14.30 6.95
CA LEU A 248 14.92 13.56 7.83
C LEU A 248 16.29 14.28 7.91
N PRO A 249 16.95 14.29 9.08
CA PRO A 249 18.23 14.98 9.25
C PRO A 249 19.32 14.47 8.31
N ARG A 250 19.32 13.16 8.03
CA ARG A 250 20.23 12.52 7.08
C ARG A 250 19.47 11.51 6.25
N GLU A 251 19.82 11.39 4.98
CA GLU A 251 19.18 10.43 4.09
C GLU A 251 19.30 8.98 4.60
N ASN A 252 20.45 8.62 5.18
CA ASN A 252 20.68 7.28 5.75
C ASN A 252 19.87 6.99 7.03
N ASP A 253 19.18 7.97 7.60
CA ASP A 253 18.25 7.74 8.69
C ASP A 253 17.00 7.00 8.19
N PHE A 254 16.63 7.10 6.91
CA PHE A 254 15.51 6.34 6.35
C PHE A 254 15.83 4.83 6.23
N VAL A 255 14.92 3.97 6.70
CA VAL A 255 15.06 2.51 6.57
C VAL A 255 14.11 1.96 5.52
N ILE A 256 12.82 2.06 5.79
CA ILE A 256 11.76 1.50 4.97
C ILE A 256 10.47 2.25 5.29
N ALA A 257 9.63 2.43 4.28
CA ALA A 257 8.26 2.90 4.45
C ALA A 257 7.26 1.86 3.97
N ALA A 258 6.12 1.78 4.64
CA ALA A 258 5.03 0.87 4.31
C ALA A 258 3.67 1.57 4.32
N GLU A 259 2.81 1.22 3.37
CA GLU A 259 1.41 1.62 3.29
C GLU A 259 0.60 0.36 2.98
N GLU A 260 -0.53 0.17 3.67
CA GLU A 260 -1.37 -1.03 3.59
C GLU A 260 -1.94 -1.28 2.20
N SER A 261 -1.97 -0.26 1.35
CA SER A 261 -2.41 -0.33 -0.05
C SER A 261 -1.32 -0.85 -1.01
N LEU A 262 -0.54 -1.85 -0.55
CA LEU A 262 0.54 -2.53 -1.30
C LEU A 262 1.72 -1.62 -1.68
N GLY A 263 2.02 -0.63 -0.85
CA GLY A 263 2.95 0.42 -1.16
C GLY A 263 4.19 0.46 -0.28
N TYR A 264 5.37 0.21 -0.84
CA TYR A 264 6.61 0.13 -0.07
C TYR A 264 7.76 0.85 -0.75
N LEU A 265 8.67 1.38 0.06
CA LEU A 265 9.86 2.11 -0.40
C LEU A 265 11.03 1.85 0.55
N ARG A 266 12.21 1.64 -0.03
CA ARG A 266 13.50 1.58 0.67
C ARG A 266 14.54 2.35 -0.11
N GLY A 267 15.50 2.97 0.59
CA GLY A 267 16.48 3.83 -0.06
C GLY A 267 15.92 5.19 -0.46
N VAL A 268 16.83 6.10 -0.80
CA VAL A 268 16.56 7.54 -0.90
C VAL A 268 16.72 8.11 -2.31
N PHE A 269 16.90 7.26 -3.31
CA PHE A 269 16.99 7.70 -4.71
C PHE A 269 15.60 7.92 -5.34
N LEU A 270 14.52 7.58 -4.61
CA LEU A 270 13.11 7.81 -4.98
C LEU A 270 12.36 8.43 -3.79
N ARG A 271 11.15 8.94 -4.05
CA ARG A 271 10.24 9.52 -3.06
C ARG A 271 8.79 9.01 -3.22
N ASP A 272 8.61 7.93 -3.96
CA ASP A 272 7.31 7.27 -4.19
C ASP A 272 7.48 5.76 -4.07
N LYS A 273 6.37 5.02 -4.02
CA LYS A 273 6.35 3.56 -3.92
C LYS A 273 7.03 2.91 -5.12
N ASP A 274 7.61 1.73 -4.91
CA ASP A 274 8.32 1.02 -5.97
C ASP A 274 8.16 -0.50 -5.86
N ALA A 275 7.52 -1.09 -6.88
CA ALA A 275 7.29 -2.52 -6.95
C ALA A 275 8.61 -3.31 -7.14
N SER A 276 9.64 -2.73 -7.75
CA SER A 276 10.93 -3.42 -7.97
C SER A 276 11.69 -3.59 -6.67
N ILE A 277 11.70 -2.56 -5.82
CA ILE A 277 12.26 -2.62 -4.46
C ILE A 277 11.54 -3.69 -3.63
N SER A 278 10.22 -3.73 -3.74
CA SER A 278 9.39 -4.70 -3.04
C SER A 278 9.64 -6.12 -3.54
N ALA A 279 9.68 -6.33 -4.86
CA ALA A 279 9.97 -7.62 -5.49
C ALA A 279 11.36 -8.17 -5.11
N LEU A 280 12.40 -7.31 -5.11
CA LEU A 280 13.72 -7.67 -4.63
C LEU A 280 13.66 -8.15 -3.16
N THR A 281 13.05 -7.35 -2.30
CA THR A 281 12.98 -7.63 -0.85
C THR A 281 12.19 -8.91 -0.56
N LEU A 282 11.07 -9.12 -1.25
CA LEU A 282 10.24 -10.32 -1.09
C LEU A 282 10.90 -11.57 -1.67
N GLY A 283 11.61 -11.45 -2.79
CA GLY A 283 12.42 -12.53 -3.35
C GLY A 283 13.54 -12.94 -2.40
N GLU A 284 14.21 -11.97 -1.78
CA GLU A 284 15.24 -12.20 -0.75
C GLU A 284 14.68 -12.85 0.50
N LEU A 285 13.58 -12.32 1.05
CA LEU A 285 12.88 -12.88 2.20
C LEU A 285 12.48 -14.33 1.95
N SER A 286 11.81 -14.59 0.81
CA SER A 286 11.37 -15.92 0.43
C SER A 286 12.53 -16.90 0.27
N SER A 287 13.63 -16.46 -0.37
CA SER A 287 14.84 -17.30 -0.53
C SER A 287 15.50 -17.60 0.81
N TRP A 288 15.67 -16.58 1.65
CA TRP A 288 16.26 -16.72 2.98
C TRP A 288 15.47 -17.69 3.86
N LEU A 289 14.14 -17.65 3.81
CA LEU A 289 13.28 -18.59 4.54
C LEU A 289 13.33 -20.00 3.94
N LYS A 290 13.30 -20.11 2.60
CA LYS A 290 13.35 -21.40 1.91
C LYS A 290 14.63 -22.16 2.23
N ASP A 291 15.77 -21.48 2.32
CA ASP A 291 17.05 -22.09 2.69
C ASP A 291 17.05 -22.68 4.12
N GLN A 292 16.14 -22.22 4.97
CA GLN A 292 15.92 -22.72 6.33
C GLN A 292 14.79 -23.75 6.42
N GLY A 293 14.17 -24.11 5.29
CA GLY A 293 12.97 -24.95 5.29
C GLY A 293 11.81 -24.27 6.02
N LYS A 294 11.58 -22.98 5.77
CA LYS A 294 10.41 -22.23 6.25
C LYS A 294 9.66 -21.54 5.12
N THR A 295 8.35 -21.30 5.32
CA THR A 295 7.53 -20.45 4.44
C THR A 295 7.36 -19.04 5.01
N VAL A 296 6.93 -18.08 4.16
CA VAL A 296 6.56 -16.74 4.62
C VAL A 296 5.35 -16.79 5.56
N VAL A 297 4.44 -17.75 5.40
CA VAL A 297 3.31 -17.95 6.33
C VAL A 297 3.80 -18.30 7.72
N GLN A 298 4.72 -19.26 7.83
CA GLN A 298 5.33 -19.63 9.11
C GLN A 298 6.12 -18.47 9.72
N TYR A 299 6.77 -17.64 8.89
CA TYR A 299 7.47 -16.46 9.36
C TYR A 299 6.52 -15.40 9.95
N LEU A 300 5.36 -15.17 9.32
CA LEU A 300 4.31 -14.32 9.87
C LEU A 300 3.77 -14.89 11.18
N ASP A 301 3.54 -16.21 11.26
CA ASP A 301 3.11 -16.86 12.50
C ASP A 301 4.13 -16.70 13.64
N ASP A 302 5.43 -16.81 13.34
CA ASP A 302 6.51 -16.58 14.29
C ASP A 302 6.48 -15.12 14.80
N ILE A 303 6.27 -14.14 13.92
CA ILE A 303 6.11 -12.72 14.30
C ILE A 303 4.85 -12.55 15.19
N TYR A 304 3.71 -13.13 14.80
CA TYR A 304 2.48 -12.99 15.60
C TYR A 304 2.59 -13.64 16.99
N LYS A 305 3.37 -14.72 17.13
CA LYS A 305 3.65 -15.30 18.45
C LYS A 305 4.47 -14.36 19.33
N GLU A 306 5.40 -13.60 18.75
CA GLU A 306 6.27 -12.68 19.48
C GLU A 306 5.55 -11.37 19.87
N TYR A 307 4.81 -10.77 18.93
CA TYR A 307 4.22 -9.43 19.10
C TYR A 307 2.71 -9.45 19.39
N GLY A 308 2.11 -10.64 19.42
CA GLY A 308 0.66 -10.81 19.41
C GLY A 308 0.06 -10.74 18.01
N TYR A 309 -1.18 -11.18 17.90
CA TYR A 309 -1.85 -11.33 16.61
C TYR A 309 -2.71 -10.11 16.30
N TYR A 310 -2.46 -9.50 15.15
CA TYR A 310 -3.19 -8.35 14.63
C TYR A 310 -4.04 -8.80 13.45
N ARG A 311 -5.34 -8.49 13.48
CA ARG A 311 -6.19 -8.56 12.28
C ARG A 311 -6.50 -7.15 11.81
N ASN A 312 -6.10 -6.87 10.57
CA ASN A 312 -6.46 -5.67 9.84
C ASN A 312 -7.47 -6.04 8.74
N ARG A 313 -8.60 -5.35 8.70
CA ARG A 313 -9.61 -5.48 7.64
C ARG A 313 -9.85 -4.13 6.97
N LEU A 314 -10.08 -4.17 5.67
CA LEU A 314 -10.47 -3.02 4.88
C LEU A 314 -11.71 -3.38 4.09
N LYS A 315 -12.85 -2.76 4.42
CA LYS A 315 -14.04 -2.83 3.58
C LYS A 315 -14.19 -1.53 2.81
N MET A 316 -14.26 -1.64 1.49
CA MET A 316 -14.57 -0.53 0.60
C MET A 316 -16.04 -0.66 0.17
N VAL A 317 -16.80 0.41 0.31
CA VAL A 317 -18.18 0.53 -0.18
C VAL A 317 -18.19 1.53 -1.31
N GLU A 318 -18.23 1.03 -2.53
CA GLU A 318 -18.38 1.84 -3.74
C GLU A 318 -19.85 2.18 -3.94
N LEU A 319 -20.18 3.47 -3.99
CA LEU A 319 -21.53 3.94 -4.33
C LEU A 319 -21.61 4.32 -5.82
N ARG A 320 -22.84 4.55 -6.30
CA ARG A 320 -23.09 5.03 -7.66
C ARG A 320 -22.19 6.20 -8.02
N ALA A 321 -21.56 6.09 -9.18
CA ALA A 321 -20.72 7.13 -9.78
C ALA A 321 -21.41 8.51 -9.79
N GLY A 322 -20.61 9.56 -9.58
CA GLY A 322 -21.05 10.96 -9.67
C GLY A 322 -21.56 11.56 -8.36
N ARG A 323 -22.28 12.67 -8.49
CA ARG A 323 -22.70 13.52 -7.37
C ARG A 323 -23.54 12.78 -6.29
N PRO A 324 -24.53 11.93 -6.63
CA PRO A 324 -25.36 11.29 -5.62
C PRO A 324 -24.58 10.38 -4.66
N GLY A 325 -23.60 9.63 -5.16
CA GLY A 325 -22.73 8.80 -4.32
C GLY A 325 -21.89 9.66 -3.37
N LYS A 326 -21.27 10.74 -3.87
CA LYS A 326 -20.49 11.66 -3.03
C LYS A 326 -21.35 12.35 -1.97
N GLU A 327 -22.56 12.79 -2.31
CA GLU A 327 -23.50 13.40 -1.35
C GLU A 327 -23.91 12.40 -0.25
N ARG A 328 -24.18 11.15 -0.61
CA ARG A 328 -24.52 10.11 0.37
C ARG A 328 -23.38 9.84 1.34
N ILE A 329 -22.16 9.72 0.84
CA ILE A 329 -20.97 9.53 1.70
C ILE A 329 -20.77 10.76 2.58
N ALA A 330 -20.98 11.97 2.05
CA ALA A 330 -20.86 13.19 2.80
C ALA A 330 -21.84 13.22 3.98
N GLN A 331 -23.10 12.84 3.75
CA GLN A 331 -24.12 12.70 4.80
C GLN A 331 -23.71 11.69 5.87
N VAL A 332 -23.13 10.55 5.47
CA VAL A 332 -22.67 9.52 6.42
C VAL A 332 -21.54 10.06 7.31
N MET A 333 -20.56 10.73 6.72
CA MET A 333 -19.45 11.32 7.48
C MET A 333 -19.92 12.44 8.43
N LEU A 334 -20.85 13.29 7.99
CA LEU A 334 -21.48 14.30 8.87
C LEU A 334 -22.29 13.64 10.00
N LYS A 335 -23.01 12.55 9.71
CA LYS A 335 -23.74 11.76 10.74
C LYS A 335 -22.78 11.23 11.79
N LEU A 336 -21.67 10.61 11.39
CA LEU A 336 -20.66 10.05 12.29
C LEU A 336 -20.04 11.10 13.23
N ARG A 337 -19.94 12.36 12.76
CA ARG A 337 -19.44 13.49 13.54
C ARG A 337 -20.49 14.07 14.49
N ALA A 338 -21.72 14.24 14.02
CA ALA A 338 -22.82 14.82 14.81
C ALA A 338 -23.38 13.84 15.85
N HIS A 339 -23.39 12.54 15.51
CA HIS A 339 -23.89 11.46 16.35
C HIS A 339 -22.86 10.33 16.28
N PRO A 340 -21.77 10.39 17.04
CA PRO A 340 -20.83 9.28 17.11
C PRO A 340 -21.46 8.10 17.87
N PRO A 341 -21.17 6.84 17.48
CA PRO A 341 -21.60 5.68 18.23
C PRO A 341 -20.98 5.69 19.64
N ALA A 342 -21.75 5.34 20.67
CA ALA A 342 -21.23 5.14 22.02
C ALA A 342 -20.51 3.80 22.17
N THR A 343 -20.90 2.82 21.36
CA THR A 343 -20.30 1.48 21.31
C THR A 343 -20.17 1.00 19.87
N ILE A 344 -19.18 0.14 19.60
CA ILE A 344 -19.05 -0.61 18.34
C ILE A 344 -18.75 -2.08 18.71
N ALA A 345 -19.55 -3.02 18.22
CA ALA A 345 -19.55 -4.43 18.59
C ALA A 345 -19.54 -4.63 20.12
N GLN A 346 -20.39 -3.89 20.83
CA GLN A 346 -20.50 -3.87 22.30
C GLN A 346 -19.27 -3.31 23.05
N LEU A 347 -18.20 -2.92 22.36
CA LEU A 347 -17.06 -2.23 22.98
C LEU A 347 -17.36 -0.73 23.08
N SER A 348 -17.11 -0.15 24.25
CA SER A 348 -17.22 1.30 24.45
C SER A 348 -16.23 2.07 23.58
N VAL A 349 -16.69 3.15 22.97
CA VAL A 349 -15.80 4.13 22.33
C VAL A 349 -15.10 4.92 23.43
N LEU A 350 -13.78 4.78 23.51
CA LEU A 350 -12.95 5.43 24.53
C LEU A 350 -12.43 6.79 24.06
N GLU A 351 -12.11 6.90 22.78
CA GLU A 351 -11.59 8.12 22.16
C GLU A 351 -12.06 8.21 20.71
N ILE A 352 -12.40 9.42 20.28
CA ILE A 352 -12.71 9.76 18.89
C ILE A 352 -11.63 10.72 18.41
N TYR A 353 -10.93 10.31 17.36
CA TYR A 353 -9.91 11.13 16.71
C TYR A 353 -10.35 11.46 15.28
N ASP A 354 -10.79 12.70 15.09
CA ASP A 354 -11.13 13.25 13.77
C ASP A 354 -9.97 14.10 13.28
N ARG A 355 -9.41 13.74 12.13
CA ARG A 355 -8.27 14.42 11.52
C ARG A 355 -8.67 15.61 10.67
N LEU A 356 -9.95 15.75 10.36
CA LEU A 356 -10.45 16.88 9.59
C LEU A 356 -10.37 18.11 10.48
N GLU A 357 -9.92 19.25 9.96
CA GLU A 357 -9.91 20.50 10.73
C GLU A 357 -11.30 20.83 11.27
N GLU A 358 -11.40 21.26 12.53
CA GLU A 358 -12.69 21.49 13.21
C GLU A 358 -13.62 22.43 12.42
N LYS A 359 -13.07 23.50 11.84
CA LYS A 359 -13.80 24.47 11.00
C LYS A 359 -14.43 23.85 9.74
N MET A 360 -13.95 22.69 9.29
CA MET A 360 -14.43 21.97 8.10
C MET A 360 -15.45 20.88 8.45
N ARG A 361 -15.76 20.65 9.74
CA ARG A 361 -16.64 19.57 10.18
C ARG A 361 -18.14 19.92 10.11
N SER A 362 -18.48 21.19 9.89
CA SER A 362 -19.88 21.64 9.79
C SER A 362 -20.46 21.39 8.38
N PRO A 363 -21.77 21.14 8.24
CA PRO A 363 -22.39 20.90 6.93
C PRO A 363 -22.12 22.00 5.89
N GLU A 364 -21.95 23.24 6.32
CA GLU A 364 -21.76 24.41 5.45
C GLU A 364 -20.33 24.48 4.88
N HIS A 365 -19.34 23.97 5.60
CA HIS A 365 -17.92 24.03 5.23
C HIS A 365 -17.35 22.69 4.77
N TYR A 366 -18.09 21.60 4.99
CA TYR A 366 -17.60 20.25 4.76
C TYR A 366 -17.43 19.94 3.28
N ILE A 367 -16.21 19.52 2.93
CA ILE A 367 -15.86 19.03 1.60
C ILE A 367 -15.46 17.56 1.75
N ILE A 368 -16.25 16.67 1.16
CA ILE A 368 -15.97 15.23 1.17
C ILE A 368 -14.60 14.94 0.54
N GLY A 369 -13.83 14.08 1.20
CA GLY A 369 -12.54 13.63 0.71
C GLY A 369 -11.44 14.70 0.80
N TRP A 370 -11.70 15.78 1.54
CA TRP A 370 -10.67 16.78 1.84
C TRP A 370 -9.50 16.14 2.61
N THR A 371 -8.34 16.82 2.61
CA THR A 371 -7.18 16.36 3.37
C THR A 371 -7.55 16.22 4.85
N GLY A 372 -7.36 15.01 5.41
CA GLY A 372 -7.71 14.70 6.78
C GLY A 372 -9.16 14.26 7.00
N ASP A 373 -10.00 14.15 5.95
CA ASP A 373 -11.38 13.67 6.09
C ASP A 373 -11.43 12.19 6.49
N GLN A 374 -11.35 11.96 7.80
CA GLN A 374 -11.23 10.65 8.42
C GLN A 374 -11.61 10.78 9.89
N VAL A 375 -12.42 9.84 10.38
CA VAL A 375 -12.73 9.69 11.81
C VAL A 375 -12.28 8.32 12.28
N THR A 376 -11.53 8.27 13.37
CA THR A 376 -11.05 7.05 14.02
C THR A 376 -11.68 6.93 15.41
N TYR A 377 -12.23 5.76 15.71
CA TYR A 377 -12.78 5.37 17.01
C TYR A 377 -11.83 4.37 17.66
N TYR A 378 -11.26 4.73 18.81
CA TYR A 378 -10.45 3.83 19.62
C TYR A 378 -11.34 3.12 20.65
N LEU A 379 -11.24 1.79 20.68
CA LEU A 379 -12.12 0.90 21.45
C LEU A 379 -11.35 0.15 22.55
N SER A 380 -10.09 0.51 22.76
CA SER A 380 -9.15 -0.11 23.70
C SER A 380 -8.15 0.93 24.19
N ALA A 381 -7.69 0.80 25.44
CA ALA A 381 -6.81 1.78 26.07
C ALA A 381 -5.42 1.83 25.43
N ASP A 382 -4.93 0.69 24.93
CA ASP A 382 -3.68 0.56 24.18
C ASP A 382 -3.79 1.04 22.71
N LYS A 383 -5.00 1.40 22.27
CA LYS A 383 -5.33 1.88 20.93
C LYS A 383 -5.13 0.83 19.81
N TYR A 384 -4.94 -0.45 20.14
CA TYR A 384 -4.77 -1.50 19.14
C TYR A 384 -6.08 -2.03 18.56
N THR A 385 -7.19 -1.84 19.26
CA THR A 385 -8.55 -2.02 18.72
C THR A 385 -9.12 -0.68 18.29
N LYS A 386 -9.26 -0.49 16.97
CA LYS A 386 -9.72 0.77 16.37
C LYS A 386 -10.52 0.54 15.09
N VAL A 387 -11.47 1.44 14.85
CA VAL A 387 -12.25 1.50 13.60
C VAL A 387 -12.08 2.88 13.00
N THR A 388 -11.73 2.95 11.72
CA THR A 388 -11.54 4.21 11.00
C THR A 388 -12.44 4.26 9.78
N VAL A 389 -13.18 5.36 9.62
CA VAL A 389 -14.04 5.62 8.46
C VAL A 389 -13.48 6.79 7.66
N ARG A 390 -13.27 6.58 6.35
CA ARG A 390 -12.63 7.55 5.45
C ARG A 390 -13.22 7.48 4.04
N PRO A 391 -13.72 8.59 3.47
CA PRO A 391 -14.03 8.66 2.04
C PRO A 391 -12.77 8.66 1.15
N SER A 392 -12.90 8.12 -0.05
CA SER A 392 -11.95 8.37 -1.13
C SER A 392 -12.08 9.81 -1.62
N GLY A 393 -10.95 10.45 -1.94
CA GLY A 393 -10.92 11.82 -2.45
C GLY A 393 -11.45 11.94 -3.88
N ASN A 394 -11.21 10.91 -4.69
CA ASN A 394 -11.45 10.98 -6.14
C ASN A 394 -12.73 10.22 -6.52
N GLU A 395 -12.98 9.09 -5.87
CA GLU A 395 -14.06 8.16 -6.18
C GLU A 395 -15.17 8.21 -5.12
N PRO A 396 -16.44 7.89 -5.45
CA PRO A 396 -17.52 7.77 -4.48
C PRO A 396 -17.42 6.45 -3.70
N VAL A 397 -16.30 6.26 -3.01
CA VAL A 397 -15.99 5.08 -2.21
C VAL A 397 -15.83 5.50 -0.76
N LEU A 398 -16.48 4.79 0.16
CA LEU A 398 -16.29 4.93 1.60
C LEU A 398 -15.51 3.72 2.13
N LYS A 399 -14.42 3.97 2.84
CA LYS A 399 -13.52 2.95 3.37
C LYS A 399 -13.69 2.81 4.88
N TYR A 400 -13.79 1.56 5.34
CA TYR A 400 -13.82 1.17 6.73
C TYR A 400 -12.57 0.34 7.02
N TYR A 401 -11.69 0.86 7.84
CA TYR A 401 -10.50 0.16 8.30
C TYR A 401 -10.76 -0.32 9.73
N VAL A 402 -10.59 -1.62 9.97
CA VAL A 402 -10.70 -2.22 11.30
C VAL A 402 -9.35 -2.81 11.65
N GLN A 403 -8.88 -2.52 12.86
CA GLN A 403 -7.78 -3.22 13.48
C GLN A 403 -8.24 -3.75 14.83
N HIS A 404 -7.94 -5.02 15.09
CA HIS A 404 -8.07 -5.60 16.42
C HIS A 404 -6.85 -6.48 16.70
N TRP A 405 -6.45 -6.51 17.96
CA TRP A 405 -5.26 -7.20 18.42
C TRP A 405 -5.57 -7.97 19.69
N SER A 406 -4.88 -9.11 19.84
CA SER A 406 -4.77 -9.79 21.12
C SER A 406 -3.39 -10.42 21.25
N ASN A 407 -2.91 -10.49 22.50
CA ASN A 407 -1.65 -11.14 22.82
C ASN A 407 -1.77 -12.67 22.63
N VAL A 408 -0.72 -13.30 22.11
CA VAL A 408 -0.62 -14.76 21.91
C VAL A 408 0.06 -15.46 23.11
N SER A 409 0.60 -14.70 24.08
CA SER A 409 1.39 -15.19 25.23
C SER A 409 0.70 -16.26 26.10
N SER A 410 -0.62 -16.39 26.04
CA SER A 410 -1.41 -17.31 26.89
C SER A 410 -1.85 -18.60 26.20
N GLY A 411 -1.53 -18.85 24.92
CA GLY A 411 -1.97 -20.08 24.27
C GLY A 411 -1.76 -20.20 22.76
N ASP A 412 -2.53 -21.12 22.19
CA ASP A 412 -2.57 -21.51 20.78
C ASP A 412 -2.91 -20.33 19.85
N LEU A 413 -2.01 -20.05 18.90
CA LEU A 413 -2.16 -18.98 17.90
C LEU A 413 -3.47 -19.12 17.12
N ASP A 414 -3.93 -20.34 16.82
CA ASP A 414 -5.13 -20.56 16.01
C ASP A 414 -6.41 -20.20 16.76
N SER A 415 -6.44 -20.41 18.08
CA SER A 415 -7.54 -19.96 18.95
C SER A 415 -7.59 -18.44 19.04
N VAL A 416 -6.43 -17.79 19.27
CA VAL A 416 -6.34 -16.32 19.33
C VAL A 416 -6.73 -15.71 17.99
N ARG A 417 -6.23 -16.26 16.89
CA ARG A 417 -6.57 -15.86 15.52
C ARG A 417 -8.07 -15.91 15.30
N THR A 418 -8.72 -17.02 15.63
CA THR A 418 -10.17 -17.19 15.48
C THR A 418 -10.95 -16.14 16.27
N SER A 419 -10.58 -15.91 17.54
CA SER A 419 -11.21 -14.91 18.40
C SER A 419 -11.05 -13.48 17.85
N VAL A 420 -9.83 -13.12 17.46
CA VAL A 420 -9.49 -11.79 16.96
C VAL A 420 -10.20 -11.53 15.63
N ASP A 421 -10.22 -12.52 14.73
CA ASP A 421 -10.89 -12.42 13.44
C ASP A 421 -12.40 -12.22 13.60
N THR A 422 -13.03 -12.99 14.49
CA THR A 422 -14.47 -12.90 14.76
C THR A 422 -14.87 -11.52 15.30
N LEU A 423 -14.07 -10.96 16.21
CA LEU A 423 -14.35 -9.62 16.74
C LEU A 423 -14.08 -8.54 15.68
N ALA A 424 -13.01 -8.66 14.89
CA ALA A 424 -12.76 -7.72 13.79
C ALA A 424 -13.90 -7.70 12.76
N GLU A 425 -14.48 -8.87 12.44
CA GLU A 425 -15.67 -8.98 11.59
C GLU A 425 -16.91 -8.33 12.22
N SER A 426 -17.10 -8.54 13.52
CA SER A 426 -18.20 -7.91 14.26
C SER A 426 -18.08 -6.38 14.29
N LEU A 427 -16.86 -5.86 14.48
CA LEU A 427 -16.56 -4.43 14.45
C LEU A 427 -16.84 -3.82 13.07
N GLU A 428 -16.38 -4.47 12.00
CA GLU A 428 -16.62 -4.07 10.61
C GLU A 428 -18.12 -4.02 10.30
N LYS A 429 -18.84 -5.09 10.64
CA LYS A 429 -20.28 -5.18 10.39
C LYS A 429 -21.06 -4.12 11.17
N ASP A 430 -20.78 -3.94 12.45
CA ASP A 430 -21.54 -3.03 13.30
C ASP A 430 -21.35 -1.56 12.90
N ILE A 431 -20.12 -1.12 12.57
CA ILE A 431 -19.93 0.25 12.08
C ILE A 431 -20.60 0.48 10.72
N MET A 432 -20.59 -0.53 9.84
CA MET A 432 -21.27 -0.43 8.55
C MET A 432 -22.79 -0.34 8.72
N ASP A 433 -23.37 -1.16 9.60
CA ASP A 433 -24.79 -1.11 9.95
C ASP A 433 -25.15 0.25 10.58
N TYR A 434 -24.32 0.77 11.49
CA TYR A 434 -24.48 2.09 12.11
C TYR A 434 -24.52 3.22 11.09
N THR A 435 -23.63 3.18 10.08
CA THR A 435 -23.63 4.18 9.01
C THR A 435 -24.84 4.05 8.08
N GLY A 436 -25.45 2.87 7.99
CA GLY A 436 -26.60 2.60 7.11
C GLY A 436 -26.26 2.80 5.63
N ILE A 437 -24.99 2.71 5.26
CA ILE A 437 -24.52 2.98 3.89
C ILE A 437 -25.10 1.98 2.87
N LEU A 438 -25.40 0.75 3.31
CA LEU A 438 -25.88 -0.35 2.47
C LEU A 438 -27.40 -0.40 2.24
N THR A 439 -28.19 0.46 2.89
CA THR A 439 -29.67 0.35 2.91
C THR A 439 -30.38 0.65 1.57
N HIS A 440 -29.64 1.01 0.50
CA HIS A 440 -30.19 1.39 -0.80
C HIS A 440 -29.37 0.74 -1.93
N SER A 441 -29.79 -0.45 -2.42
CA SER A 441 -29.34 -1.13 -3.65
C SER A 441 -28.00 -0.65 -4.24
N VAL A 442 -26.91 -1.00 -3.56
CA VAL A 442 -25.52 -0.71 -3.99
C VAL A 442 -24.87 -2.00 -4.48
N GLN A 443 -24.12 -1.95 -5.58
CA GLN A 443 -23.17 -3.01 -5.91
C GLN A 443 -22.06 -2.99 -4.86
N VAL A 444 -22.11 -3.93 -3.92
CA VAL A 444 -21.00 -4.19 -3.00
C VAL A 444 -19.97 -5.01 -3.78
N ARG A 445 -18.77 -4.47 -3.96
CA ARG A 445 -17.58 -5.28 -4.27
C ARG A 445 -16.81 -5.55 -2.98
#